data_AF-A0A382IHV5-F1
#
_entry.id   AF-A0A382IHV5-F1
#
_cell.length_a   1.000
_cell.length_b   1.000
_cell.length_c   1.000
_cell.angle_alpha   90.00
_cell.angle_beta   90.00
_cell.angle_gamma   90.00
#
_symmetry.space_group_name_H-M   'P 1'
#
loop_
_entity.id
_entity.type
_entity.pdbx_description
1 polymer ?
#
loop_
_entity_poly.entity_id
_entity_poly.type
_entity_poly.pdbx_seq_one_letter_code
_entity_poly.pdbx_strand_id
1 'polypeptide(L)' 'VIRTYFNFLILLLLYFLIGSSYAGFYDDWPDEAICLWLEQRPDHEGYLEENKKRGLNCFEREDFSPRDFVHEPLKLKM' A
#
# COMPACT_ATOMS: atom_id res chain seq x y z
N VAL A 1 -18.93 -8.54 45.49
CA VAL A 1 -18.07 -9.68 45.11
C VAL A 1 -18.45 -10.22 43.72
N ILE A 2 -19.62 -10.83 43.52
CA ILE A 2 -20.03 -11.35 42.19
C ILE A 2 -20.13 -10.25 41.11
N ARG A 3 -20.73 -9.10 41.44
CA ARG A 3 -20.85 -7.94 40.53
C ARG A 3 -19.49 -7.39 40.07
N THR A 4 -18.50 -7.40 40.96
CA THR A 4 -17.14 -6.94 40.65
C THR A 4 -16.41 -7.93 39.73
N TYR A 5 -16.57 -9.23 39.93
CA TYR A 5 -16.01 -10.25 39.01
C TYR A 5 -16.66 -10.21 37.62
N PHE A 6 -17.98 -10.00 37.56
CA PHE A 6 -18.69 -9.86 36.29
C PHE A 6 -18.22 -8.63 35.50
N ASN A 7 -18.08 -7.48 36.16
CA ASN A 7 -17.53 -6.27 35.53
C ASN A 7 -16.08 -6.47 35.06
N PHE A 8 -15.27 -7.18 35.84
CA PHE A 8 -13.89 -7.51 35.45
C PHE A 8 -13.85 -8.40 34.21
N LEU A 9 -14.73 -9.40 34.12
CA LEU A 9 -14.87 -10.26 32.96
C LEU A 9 -15.26 -9.47 31.69
N ILE A 10 -16.19 -8.53 31.82
CA ILE A 10 -16.60 -7.65 30.71
C ILE A 10 -15.43 -6.79 30.23
N LEU A 11 -14.66 -6.21 31.15
CA LEU A 11 -13.49 -5.39 30.78
C LEU A 11 -12.42 -6.21 30.06
N LEU A 12 -12.19 -7.44 30.52
CA LEU A 12 -11.26 -8.38 29.88
C LEU A 12 -11.72 -8.74 28.46
N LEU A 13 -13.02 -9.01 28.29
CA LEU A 13 -13.62 -9.28 26.98
C LEU A 13 -13.44 -8.09 26.03
N LEU A 14 -13.73 -6.87 26.50
CA LEU A 14 -13.57 -5.65 25.69
C LEU A 14 -12.12 -5.42 25.29
N TYR A 15 -11.15 -5.73 26.16
CA TYR A 15 -9.72 -5.60 25.84
C TYR A 15 -9.29 -6.56 24.73
N PHE A 16 -9.78 -7.80 24.73
CA PHE A 16 -9.51 -8.77 23.67
C PHE A 16 -10.14 -8.41 22.32
N LEU A 17 -11.22 -7.64 22.32
CA LEU A 17 -11.87 -7.18 21.09
C LEU A 17 -11.15 -5.99 20.43
N ILE A 18 -10.28 -5.30 21.16
CA ILE A 18 -9.44 -4.23 20.62
C ILE A 18 -8.16 -4.86 20.05
N GLY A 19 -8.27 -5.49 18.90
CA GLY A 19 -7.12 -5.95 18.12
C GLY A 19 -6.52 -4.81 17.28
N SER A 20 -5.20 -4.80 17.10
CA SER A 20 -4.55 -3.95 16.10
C SER A 20 -4.54 -4.66 14.75
N SER A 21 -5.02 -3.99 13.70
CA SER A 21 -4.79 -4.41 12.32
C SER A 21 -3.51 -3.75 11.80
N TYR A 22 -2.69 -4.51 11.09
CA TYR A 22 -1.49 -4.02 10.42
C TYR A 22 -1.64 -4.31 8.93
N ALA A 23 -1.57 -3.26 8.11
CA ALA A 23 -1.48 -3.35 6.67
C ALA A 23 -0.40 -2.37 6.21
N GLY A 24 0.45 -2.81 5.29
CA GLY A 24 1.38 -1.94 4.59
C GLY A 24 0.64 -0.98 3.67
N PHE A 25 1.28 0.16 3.35
CA PHE A 25 0.68 1.22 2.54
C PHE A 25 0.19 0.72 1.15
N TYR A 26 0.83 -0.30 0.60
CA TYR A 26 0.53 -0.87 -0.72
C TYR A 26 -0.16 -2.24 -0.66
N ASP A 27 -0.45 -2.80 0.52
CA ASP A 27 -0.94 -4.20 0.60
C ASP A 27 -2.28 -4.41 -0.12
N ASP A 28 -3.13 -3.37 -0.19
CA ASP A 28 -4.41 -3.40 -0.92
C ASP A 28 -4.27 -3.07 -2.42
N TRP A 29 -3.07 -2.74 -2.90
CA TRP A 29 -2.86 -2.42 -4.32
C TRP A 29 -2.72 -3.70 -5.14
N PRO A 30 -3.37 -3.79 -6.32
CA PRO A 30 -3.15 -4.89 -7.24
C PRO A 30 -1.74 -4.84 -7.81
N ASP A 31 -1.22 -5.99 -8.22
CA ASP A 31 0.14 -6.12 -8.73
C ASP A 31 0.36 -5.32 -10.02
N GLU A 32 -0.66 -5.21 -10.88
CA GLU A 32 -0.60 -4.38 -12.08
C GLU A 32 -0.44 -2.90 -11.75
N ALA A 33 -1.03 -2.42 -10.65
CA ALA A 33 -0.87 -1.02 -10.24
C ALA A 33 0.58 -0.73 -9.87
N ILE A 34 1.28 -1.66 -9.20
CA ILE A 34 2.70 -1.50 -8.88
C ILE A 34 3.52 -1.32 -10.17
N CYS A 35 3.29 -2.18 -11.18
CA CYS A 35 4.02 -2.06 -12.45
C CYS A 35 3.69 -0.76 -13.20
N LEU A 36 2.42 -0.36 -13.27
CA LEU A 36 2.00 0.91 -13.91
C LEU A 36 2.60 2.15 -13.25
N TRP A 37 2.77 2.11 -11.93
CA TRP A 37 3.42 3.18 -11.19
C TRP A 37 4.94 3.18 -11.35
N LEU A 38 5.57 2.01 -11.51
CA LEU A 38 6.99 1.91 -11.89
C LEU A 38 7.26 2.39 -13.31
N GLU A 39 6.31 2.23 -14.24
CA GLU A 39 6.41 2.90 -15.54
C GLU A 39 6.46 4.42 -15.38
N GLN A 40 5.72 4.96 -14.41
CA GLN A 40 5.67 6.40 -14.17
C GLN A 40 6.85 6.92 -13.32
N ARG A 41 7.32 6.15 -12.34
CA ARG A 41 8.44 6.51 -11.47
C ARG A 41 9.32 5.28 -11.28
N PRO A 42 10.21 4.97 -12.24
CA PRO A 42 10.99 3.73 -12.24
C PRO A 42 12.00 3.65 -11.09
N ASP A 43 12.31 4.79 -10.46
CA ASP A 43 13.25 4.93 -9.35
C ASP A 43 12.56 5.07 -7.97
N HIS A 44 11.23 4.99 -7.89
CA HIS A 44 10.52 5.16 -6.62
C HIS A 44 10.72 3.97 -5.69
N GLU A 45 11.38 4.21 -4.55
CA GLU A 45 11.79 3.18 -3.58
C GLU A 45 10.65 2.25 -3.16
N GLY A 46 9.50 2.79 -2.74
CA GLY A 46 8.38 1.97 -2.26
C GLY A 46 7.79 1.04 -3.33
N TYR A 47 7.83 1.42 -4.60
CA TYR A 47 7.31 0.57 -5.68
C TYR A 47 8.33 -0.51 -6.05
N LEU A 48 9.63 -0.17 -6.01
CA LEU A 48 10.71 -1.13 -6.21
C LEU A 48 10.73 -2.20 -5.11
N GLU A 49 10.50 -1.80 -3.87
CA GLU A 49 10.38 -2.72 -2.74
C GLU A 49 9.22 -3.69 -2.92
N GLU A 50 8.04 -3.20 -3.33
CA GLU A 50 6.88 -4.07 -3.58
C GLU A 50 7.09 -4.99 -4.79
N ASN A 51 7.66 -4.49 -5.89
CA ASN A 51 8.03 -5.31 -7.06
C ASN A 51 8.97 -6.46 -6.65
N LYS A 52 9.93 -6.20 -5.76
CA LYS A 52 10.84 -7.23 -5.22
C LYS A 52 10.13 -8.17 -4.24
N LYS A 53 9.38 -7.63 -3.27
CA LYS A 53 8.66 -8.38 -2.22
C LYS A 53 7.68 -9.37 -2.82
N ARG A 54 6.98 -9.00 -3.91
CA ARG A 54 5.97 -9.81 -4.58
C ARG A 54 6.51 -10.59 -5.79
N GLY A 55 7.74 -10.34 -6.22
CA GLY A 55 8.35 -11.03 -7.36
C GLY A 55 7.68 -10.73 -8.70
N LEU A 56 7.26 -9.48 -8.92
CA LEU A 56 6.46 -9.10 -10.10
C LEU A 56 7.27 -8.97 -11.39
N ASN A 57 8.59 -8.80 -11.28
CA ASN A 57 9.51 -8.60 -12.40
C ASN A 57 8.98 -7.57 -13.43
N CYS A 58 8.43 -6.45 -12.94
CA CYS A 58 7.73 -5.48 -13.80
C CYS A 58 8.56 -5.01 -15.00
N PHE A 59 9.88 -4.82 -14.82
CA PHE A 59 10.80 -4.38 -15.87
C PHE A 59 11.06 -5.41 -16.98
N GLU A 60 10.70 -6.67 -16.76
CA GLU A 60 10.88 -7.77 -17.71
C GLU A 60 9.58 -8.09 -18.46
N ARG A 61 8.46 -7.44 -18.11
CA ARG A 61 7.19 -7.62 -18.82
C ARG A 61 7.28 -7.10 -20.24
N GLU A 62 6.68 -7.82 -21.17
CA GLU A 62 6.64 -7.44 -22.60
C GLU A 62 5.93 -6.11 -22.85
N ASP A 63 4.98 -5.73 -21.98
CA ASP A 63 4.18 -4.51 -22.09
C ASP A 63 4.73 -3.33 -21.28
N PHE A 64 5.88 -3.49 -20.62
CA PHE A 64 6.45 -2.44 -19.79
C PHE A 64 6.98 -1.27 -20.62
N SER A 65 6.51 -0.06 -20.32
CA SER A 65 6.93 1.16 -21.02
C SER A 65 7.19 2.32 -20.05
N PRO A 66 8.47 2.61 -19.69
CA PRO A 66 8.81 3.78 -18.90
C PRO A 66 8.28 5.07 -19.53
N ARG A 67 7.50 5.82 -18.76
CA ARG A 67 7.01 7.14 -19.15
C ARG A 67 8.05 8.17 -18.79
N ASP A 68 8.66 8.75 -19.82
CA ASP A 68 9.54 9.90 -19.64
C ASP A 68 8.67 11.17 -19.52
N PHE A 69 8.55 11.72 -18.31
CA PHE A 69 7.73 12.91 -18.08
C PHE A 69 8.47 14.16 -18.53
N VAL A 70 8.37 14.50 -19.80
CA VAL A 70 8.71 15.85 -20.27
C VAL A 70 7.68 16.83 -19.71
N HIS A 71 8.08 17.59 -18.70
CA HIS A 71 7.23 18.63 -18.12
C HIS A 71 7.20 19.83 -19.08
N GLU A 72 6.21 19.88 -19.98
CA GLU A 72 5.94 21.07 -20.78
C GLU A 72 4.93 21.97 -20.03
N PRO A 73 5.28 23.22 -19.70
CA PRO A 73 4.37 24.12 -19.00
C PRO A 73 3.16 24.44 -19.89
N LEU A 74 1.95 24.19 -19.37
CA LEU A 74 0.70 24.54 -20.06
C LEU A 74 0.65 26.06 -20.28
N LYS A 75 0.72 26.50 -21.54
CA LYS A 75 0.45 27.89 -21.92
C LYS A 75 -1.05 28.16 -21.87
N LEU A 76 -1.60 28.28 -20.67
CA LEU A 76 -2.97 28.71 -20.46
C LEU A 76 -3.07 30.20 -20.82
N LYS A 77 -3.80 30.52 -21.89
CA LYS A 77 -4.26 31.89 -22.11
C LYS A 77 -5.36 32.16 -21.09
N MET A 78 -5.03 32.88 -20.04
CA MET A 78 -6.02 33.56 -19.21
C MET A 78 -6.51 34.82 -19.94
#